data_AF-A0A968V302-F1
#
_entry.id   AF-A0A968V302-F1
#
_cell.length_a   1.000
_cell.length_b   1.000
_cell.length_c   1.000
_cell.angle_alpha   90.00
_cell.angle_beta   90.00
_cell.angle_gamma   90.00
#
_symmetry.space_group_name_H-M   'P 1'
#
loop_
_entity.id
_entity.type
_entity.pdbx_description
1 polymer ?
#
loop_
_entity_poly.entity_id
_entity_poly.type
_entity_poly.pdbx_seq_one_letter_code
_entity_poly.pdbx_strand_id
1 'polypeptide(L)'
;MLGISVYRYPKGNEVREGFQSFSIGSDSLKSIGLYPIEQSNRQGFYLYDRDSGCEYRDKDSTCQYSGYLNITTYDYDLGKVQGEFELTITKPGCETITITDGRFAWQYQ
;
A
#
# COMPACT_ATOMS: atom_id res chain seq x y z
N MET A 1 9.84 -11.23 -1.46
CA MET A 1 8.71 -10.47 -0.86
C MET A 1 9.09 -9.00 -0.84
N LEU A 2 8.24 -8.14 -1.38
CA LEU A 2 8.34 -6.68 -1.23
C LEU A 2 7.24 -6.21 -0.29
N GLY A 3 7.59 -5.37 0.67
CA GLY A 3 6.64 -4.65 1.50
C GLY A 3 7.12 -3.22 1.66
N ILE A 4 6.24 -2.27 1.33
CA ILE A 4 6.45 -0.85 1.55
C ILE A 4 5.46 -0.45 2.62
N SER A 5 5.95 0.17 3.69
CA SER A 5 5.12 0.63 4.80
C SER A 5 5.48 2.06 5.12
N VAL A 6 4.47 2.90 5.30
CA VAL A 6 4.59 4.29 5.70
C VAL A 6 3.58 4.58 6.80
N TYR A 7 3.87 5.60 7.60
CA TYR A 7 2.93 6.12 8.57
C TYR A 7 3.00 7.64 8.62
N ARG A 8 1.93 8.26 9.11
CA ARG A 8 1.87 9.71 9.35
C ARG A 8 1.01 10.03 10.57
N TYR A 9 1.16 11.27 11.06
CA TYR A 9 0.33 11.89 12.10
C TYR A 9 -0.28 13.19 11.54
N PRO A 10 -1.44 13.14 10.85
CA PRO A 10 -2.05 14.29 10.20
C PRO A 10 -2.39 15.44 11.15
N LYS A 11 -2.57 15.14 12.45
CA LYS A 11 -2.85 16.14 13.49
C LYS A 11 -1.61 16.86 14.04
N GLY A 12 -0.42 16.50 13.57
CA GLY A 12 0.82 17.28 13.78
C GLY A 12 1.35 17.34 15.21
N ASN A 13 0.75 16.61 16.17
CA ASN A 13 1.18 16.65 17.57
C ASN A 13 2.21 15.57 17.94
N GLU A 14 2.63 14.71 17.00
CA GLU A 14 3.55 13.55 17.21
C GLU A 14 3.08 12.56 18.31
N VAL A 15 1.90 12.81 18.89
CA VAL A 15 1.25 11.92 19.82
C VAL A 15 0.55 10.85 19.00
N ARG A 16 0.35 9.70 19.62
CA ARG A 16 -0.43 8.55 19.14
C ARG A 16 -1.79 8.88 18.46
N GLU A 17 -2.31 10.09 18.58
CA GLU A 17 -3.53 10.60 17.96
C GLU A 17 -3.31 10.93 16.47
N GLY A 18 -4.30 10.63 15.62
CA GLY A 18 -4.15 10.78 14.19
C GLY A 18 -3.19 9.77 13.55
N PHE A 19 -2.74 8.74 14.26
CA PHE A 19 -1.89 7.73 13.64
C PHE A 19 -2.60 7.09 12.45
N GLN A 20 -1.98 7.21 11.27
CA GLN A 20 -2.38 6.50 10.07
C GLN A 20 -1.20 5.70 9.55
N SER A 21 -1.43 4.43 9.23
CA SER A 21 -0.44 3.58 8.55
C SER A 21 -0.99 3.07 7.24
N PHE A 22 -0.09 2.93 6.27
CA PHE A 22 -0.38 2.34 4.98
C PHE A 22 0.76 1.38 4.63
N SER A 23 0.40 0.23 4.09
CA SER A 23 1.35 -0.67 3.46
C SER A 23 0.78 -1.26 2.19
N ILE A 24 1.68 -1.50 1.24
CA ILE A 24 1.39 -2.15 -0.03
C ILE A 24 2.58 -3.05 -0.36
N GLY A 25 2.29 -4.20 -0.95
CA GLY A 25 3.35 -5.14 -1.26
C GLY A 25 2.89 -6.32 -2.06
N SER A 26 3.83 -7.25 -2.23
CA SER A 26 3.60 -8.49 -2.94
C SER A 26 4.53 -9.58 -2.40
N ASP A 27 3.97 -10.75 -2.13
CA ASP A 27 4.74 -11.88 -1.59
C ASP A 27 5.62 -12.56 -2.66
N SER A 28 5.32 -12.35 -3.95
CA SER A 28 5.99 -13.05 -5.04
C SER A 28 6.31 -12.19 -6.27
N LEU A 29 6.82 -10.98 -6.07
CA LEU A 29 7.44 -10.24 -7.17
C LEU A 29 8.64 -11.02 -7.71
N LYS A 30 8.70 -11.16 -9.04
CA LYS A 30 9.78 -11.87 -9.74
C LYS A 30 10.41 -11.03 -10.85
N SER A 31 9.77 -9.95 -11.29
CA SER A 31 10.24 -9.11 -12.38
C SER A 31 9.68 -7.69 -12.30
N ILE A 32 10.24 -6.82 -13.12
CA ILE A 32 9.59 -5.57 -13.56
C ILE A 32 8.21 -5.92 -14.15
N GLY A 33 7.23 -5.03 -13.96
CA GLY A 33 5.91 -5.18 -14.54
C GLY A 33 4.79 -4.54 -13.74
N LEU A 34 3.61 -4.54 -14.35
CA LEU A 34 2.36 -4.08 -13.75
C LEU A 34 1.66 -5.25 -13.06
N TYR A 35 1.34 -5.08 -11.79
CA TYR A 35 0.67 -6.09 -10.97
C TYR A 35 -0.66 -5.53 -10.46
N PRO A 36 -1.81 -6.00 -10.98
CA PRO A 36 -3.12 -5.58 -10.50
C PRO A 36 -3.35 -5.94 -9.03
N ILE A 37 -3.98 -5.04 -8.29
CA ILE A 37 -4.39 -5.27 -6.90
C ILE A 37 -5.86 -5.69 -6.92
N GLU A 38 -6.09 -6.99 -6.83
CA GLU A 38 -7.41 -7.62 -6.93
C GLU A 38 -7.55 -8.71 -5.87
N GLN A 39 -8.79 -9.10 -5.57
CA GLN A 39 -9.05 -10.18 -4.62
C GLN A 39 -8.37 -11.48 -5.08
N SER A 40 -7.76 -12.18 -4.11
CA SER A 40 -7.05 -13.45 -4.32
C SER A 40 -5.73 -13.38 -5.12
N ASN A 41 -5.26 -12.18 -5.47
CA ASN A 41 -3.92 -12.01 -6.00
C ASN A 41 -2.87 -12.00 -4.87
N ARG A 42 -1.60 -11.99 -5.29
CA ARG A 42 -0.44 -11.98 -4.40
C ARG A 42 0.00 -10.57 -4.00
N GLN A 43 -0.69 -9.57 -4.55
CA GLN A 43 -0.53 -8.16 -4.25
C GLN A 43 -1.59 -7.79 -3.22
N GLY A 44 -1.16 -7.09 -2.17
CA GLY A 44 -2.05 -6.73 -1.08
C GLY A 44 -1.73 -5.36 -0.53
N PHE A 45 -2.65 -4.85 0.26
CA PHE A 45 -2.51 -3.60 0.97
C PHE A 45 -3.12 -3.71 2.37
N TYR A 46 -2.70 -2.79 3.21
CA TYR A 46 -3.29 -2.56 4.52
C TYR A 46 -3.26 -1.06 4.80
N LEU A 47 -4.39 -0.49 5.22
CA LEU A 47 -4.46 0.86 5.73
C LEU A 47 -5.19 0.85 7.06
N TYR A 48 -4.64 1.53 8.05
CA TYR A 48 -5.31 1.76 9.32
C TYR A 48 -5.33 3.24 9.64
N ASP A 49 -6.52 3.74 9.97
CA ASP A 49 -6.74 5.06 10.54
C ASP A 49 -7.25 4.89 11.97
N ARG A 50 -6.44 5.33 12.92
CA ARG A 50 -6.77 5.23 14.34
C ARG A 50 -7.95 6.11 14.74
N ASP A 51 -8.10 7.28 14.16
CA ASP A 51 -9.07 8.28 14.63
C ASP A 51 -10.50 7.90 14.25
N SER A 52 -10.69 7.40 13.03
CA SER A 52 -11.97 6.83 12.59
C SER A 52 -12.16 5.39 13.07
N GLY A 53 -11.06 4.71 13.46
CA GLY A 53 -11.06 3.27 13.72
C GLY A 53 -11.19 2.43 12.45
N CYS A 54 -11.13 3.05 11.26
CA CYS A 54 -11.27 2.36 10.00
C CYS A 54 -9.99 1.58 9.65
N GLU A 55 -10.19 0.30 9.38
CA GLU A 55 -9.17 -0.61 8.89
C GLU A 55 -9.59 -1.11 7.50
N TYR A 56 -8.70 -0.98 6.53
CA TYR A 56 -8.89 -1.43 5.15
C TYR A 56 -7.85 -2.48 4.84
N ARG A 57 -8.29 -3.62 4.29
CA ARG A 57 -7.39 -4.75 4.01
C ARG A 57 -7.86 -5.50 2.78
N ASP A 58 -6.91 -5.95 1.97
CA ASP A 58 -7.13 -6.80 0.79
C ASP A 58 -7.97 -8.06 1.08
N LYS A 59 -7.82 -8.63 2.28
CA LYS A 59 -8.53 -9.85 2.73
C LYS A 59 -9.89 -9.61 3.39
N ASP A 60 -10.30 -8.36 3.54
CA ASP A 60 -11.60 -8.01 4.10
C ASP A 60 -12.65 -8.00 2.98
N SER A 61 -13.65 -8.91 3.06
CA SER A 61 -14.70 -9.03 2.05
C SER A 61 -15.65 -7.83 1.99
N THR A 62 -15.63 -6.96 3.00
CA THR A 62 -16.38 -5.70 3.00
C THR A 62 -15.65 -4.56 2.28
N CYS A 63 -14.36 -4.72 2.01
CA CYS A 63 -13.59 -3.78 1.21
C CYS A 63 -13.80 -4.05 -0.28
N GLN A 64 -14.16 -3.02 -1.03
CA GLN A 64 -14.06 -3.01 -2.48
C GLN A 64 -12.86 -2.16 -2.88
N TYR A 65 -12.05 -2.64 -3.81
CA TYR A 65 -10.83 -1.95 -4.20
C TYR A 65 -10.43 -2.25 -5.64
N SER A 66 -9.67 -1.32 -6.21
CA SER A 66 -9.01 -1.46 -7.50
C SER A 66 -7.73 -0.64 -7.51
N GLY A 67 -6.75 -1.09 -8.28
CA GLY A 67 -5.46 -0.43 -8.34
C GLY A 67 -4.38 -1.31 -8.93
N TYR A 68 -3.15 -0.83 -8.88
CA TYR A 68 -2.00 -1.54 -9.39
C TYR A 68 -0.75 -1.21 -8.60
N LEU A 69 0.20 -2.14 -8.63
CA LEU A 69 1.59 -1.95 -8.25
C LEU A 69 2.43 -2.10 -9.52
N ASN A 70 3.06 -1.02 -9.97
CA ASN A 70 3.94 -1.00 -11.14
C ASN A 70 5.40 -1.01 -10.68
N ILE A 71 6.08 -2.13 -10.88
CA ILE A 71 7.51 -2.26 -10.58
C ILE A 71 8.30 -1.81 -11.81
N THR A 72 9.02 -0.71 -11.70
CA THR A 72 9.81 -0.12 -12.79
C THR A 72 11.29 -0.50 -12.72
N THR A 73 11.78 -0.80 -11.52
CA THR A 73 13.13 -1.35 -11.30
C THR A 73 13.04 -2.54 -10.35
N TYR A 74 13.64 -3.65 -10.75
CA TYR A 74 13.78 -4.84 -9.90
C TYR A 74 15.14 -5.50 -10.16
N ASP A 75 16.08 -5.24 -9.27
CA ASP A 75 17.39 -5.89 -9.23
C ASP A 75 17.62 -6.36 -7.80
N TYR A 76 17.37 -7.65 -7.57
CA TYR A 76 17.47 -8.25 -6.25
C TYR A 76 18.93 -8.34 -5.78
N ASP A 77 19.87 -8.63 -6.70
CA ASP A 77 21.28 -8.82 -6.39
C ASP A 77 21.94 -7.50 -5.96
N LEU A 78 21.54 -6.39 -6.58
CA LEU A 78 21.99 -5.05 -6.20
C LEU A 78 21.09 -4.35 -5.16
N GLY A 79 20.06 -5.04 -4.67
CA GLY A 79 19.12 -4.49 -3.69
C GLY A 79 18.43 -3.21 -4.17
N LYS A 80 18.02 -3.15 -5.44
CA LYS A 80 17.31 -2.00 -6.04
C LYS A 80 15.90 -2.38 -6.42
N VAL A 81 14.93 -1.70 -5.83
CA VAL A 81 13.52 -1.89 -6.16
C VAL A 81 12.84 -0.53 -6.21
N GLN A 82 12.20 -0.21 -7.34
CA GLN A 82 11.51 1.05 -7.54
C GLN A 82 10.19 0.82 -8.26
N GLY A 83 9.25 1.72 -8.04
CA GLY A 83 7.96 1.62 -8.69
C GLY A 83 7.00 2.71 -8.25
N GLU A 84 5.78 2.52 -8.73
CA GLU A 84 4.65 3.38 -8.47
C GLU A 84 3.40 2.55 -8.26
N PHE A 85 2.37 3.14 -7.65
CA PHE A 85 1.13 2.46 -7.39
C PHE A 85 -0.04 3.44 -7.36
N GLU A 86 -1.21 2.92 -7.70
CA GLU A 86 -2.50 3.55 -7.50
C GLU A 86 -3.41 2.59 -6.77
N LEU A 87 -4.27 3.14 -5.92
CA LEU A 87 -5.22 2.34 -5.15
C LEU A 87 -6.45 3.17 -4.79
N THR A 88 -7.62 2.65 -5.12
CA THR A 88 -8.90 3.15 -4.61
C THR A 88 -9.52 2.08 -3.73
N ILE A 89 -9.99 2.44 -2.54
CA ILE A 89 -10.61 1.52 -1.58
C ILE A 89 -11.89 2.16 -1.04
N THR A 90 -12.98 1.40 -1.02
CA THR A 90 -14.21 1.74 -0.33
C THR A 90 -14.56 0.65 0.68
N LYS A 91 -15.12 1.06 1.82
CA LYS A 91 -15.61 0.16 2.87
C LYS A 91 -16.84 0.78 3.53
N PRO A 92 -17.96 0.06 3.72
CA PRO A 92 -19.13 0.58 4.40
C PRO A 92 -18.81 1.14 5.78
N GLY A 93 -19.28 2.36 6.07
CA GLY A 93 -19.04 3.04 7.35
C GLY A 93 -17.68 3.75 7.47
N CYS A 94 -16.87 3.73 6.42
CA CYS A 94 -15.56 4.36 6.37
C CYS A 94 -15.44 5.30 5.15
N GLU A 95 -14.48 6.23 5.20
CA GLU A 95 -14.21 7.12 4.07
C GLU A 95 -13.64 6.35 2.87
N THR A 96 -13.84 6.87 1.66
CA THR A 96 -13.16 6.34 0.48
C THR A 96 -11.71 6.80 0.49
N ILE A 97 -10.79 5.86 0.31
CA ILE A 97 -9.38 6.15 0.15
C ILE A 97 -9.05 6.13 -1.33
N THR A 98 -8.42 7.20 -1.82
CA THR A 98 -7.86 7.27 -3.17
C THR A 98 -6.40 7.69 -3.07
N ILE A 99 -5.50 6.82 -3.52
CA ILE A 99 -4.09 7.10 -3.66
C ILE A 99 -3.77 7.16 -5.15
N THR A 100 -3.41 8.35 -5.61
CA THR A 100 -2.90 8.62 -6.96
C THR A 100 -1.41 8.93 -6.87
N ASP A 101 -0.63 8.55 -7.88
CA ASP A 101 0.80 8.87 -7.98
C ASP A 101 1.65 8.38 -6.79
N GLY A 102 1.30 7.25 -6.17
CA GLY A 102 2.12 6.63 -5.15
C GLY A 102 3.47 6.22 -5.75
N ARG A 103 4.59 6.54 -5.11
CA ARG A 103 5.95 6.24 -5.60
C ARG A 103 6.83 5.70 -4.49
N PHE A 104 7.73 4.80 -4.83
CA PHE A 104 8.74 4.31 -3.91
C PHE A 104 10.05 3.99 -4.64
N ALA A 105 11.14 4.12 -3.90
CA ALA A 105 12.46 3.70 -4.34
C ALA A 105 13.25 3.20 -3.14
N TRP A 106 13.83 2.01 -3.27
CA TRP A 106 14.75 1.44 -2.31
C TRP A 106 16.04 1.03 -3.02
N GLN A 107 17.16 1.31 -2.37
CA GLN A 107 18.49 0.91 -2.80
C GLN A 107 19.32 0.56 -1.57
N TYR A 108 19.82 -0.67 -1.52
CA TYR A 108 20.84 -1.08 -0.56
C TYR A 108 22.19 -0.41 -0.91
N GLN A 109 22.88 0.13 0.10
CA GLN A 109 24.20 0.76 -0.02
C GLN A 109 25.26 -0.08 0.69
#